data_AF-A0A8J2L1D3-F1
#
_entry.id   AF-A0A8J2L1D3-F1
#
_cell.length_a   1.000
_cell.length_b   1.000
_cell.length_c   1.000
_cell.angle_alpha   90.00
_cell.angle_beta   90.00
_cell.angle_gamma   90.00
#
_symmetry.space_group_name_H-M   'P 1'
#
loop_
_entity.id
_entity.type
_entity.pdbx_description
1 polymer ?
#
loop_
_entity_poly.entity_id
_entity_poly.type
_entity_poly.pdbx_seq_one_letter_code
_entity_poly.pdbx_strand_id
1 'polypeptide(L)'
;MPALNSFAPENRFKNIQLLFSWDYLSLPFFFVLPPSSLIQYSRISVWQSSLKSLTKVEELECLATWKEGSSRYLLGLIQYRHPASYEDRFRCFVYEKIKKERGFAGGLLSPLPNHHTSNNNTDVLFRVSQSGDATCNGLSPHEGSRVLTLRRAPVPKTCQFPSWLQTHKQWHSLDERTTFYFENNELRVSNVTEVGGVSTNLLSMTAVCSQIQENPTLDKVLLVLHTTSQCRSGFICTAIYRREGHIIELQIGSLARRIEDSCTAGHFDPQHQPFITLVSSSPETRQCPNLGQFQVTGLVRNGRRLGEKCSQEFNSLSVGCHTLDTLQFRSECSNTDRIAEYSCHGWWEEMGVSYLITSPLSGSRRFCFIFRENPQSKELGQSEKYRQSPNHFFEDATFSSESPESSDFGRVIMFSSMADSCHRNLRLGVEGSFAFNVTSQGRCNGVNSAISIKSEQAIVILITLFLQLFL
;
A
#
# COMPACT_ATOMS: atom_id res chain seq x y z
N MET A 1 -49.12 14.49 -40.25
CA MET A 1 -47.74 14.85 -40.63
C MET A 1 -47.72 16.30 -41.04
N PRO A 2 -46.92 17.13 -40.34
CA PRO A 2 -45.76 17.71 -41.00
C PRO A 2 -44.47 17.46 -40.21
N ALA A 3 -43.35 17.53 -40.95
CA ALA A 3 -42.01 17.16 -40.54
C ALA A 3 -41.42 18.11 -39.48
N LEU A 4 -40.80 17.52 -38.45
CA LEU A 4 -39.92 18.23 -37.52
C LEU A 4 -38.47 17.94 -37.92
N ASN A 5 -37.79 19.01 -38.31
CA ASN A 5 -36.41 19.05 -38.73
C ASN A 5 -35.46 18.50 -37.66
N SER A 6 -34.45 17.78 -38.14
CA SER A 6 -33.27 17.35 -37.40
C SER A 6 -32.51 18.56 -36.83
N PHE A 7 -32.49 18.69 -35.50
CA PHE A 7 -31.55 19.56 -34.80
C PHE A 7 -30.37 18.72 -34.29
N ALA A 8 -29.17 19.09 -34.75
CA ALA A 8 -27.92 18.51 -34.31
C ALA A 8 -27.64 18.85 -32.83
N PRO A 9 -27.17 17.91 -31.99
CA PRO A 9 -26.84 18.20 -30.61
C PRO A 9 -25.51 18.96 -30.49
N GLU A 10 -25.55 20.13 -29.85
CA GLU A 10 -24.36 20.89 -29.48
C GLU A 10 -23.65 20.17 -28.31
N ASN A 11 -22.68 19.33 -28.65
CA ASN A 11 -21.88 18.54 -27.71
C ASN A 11 -20.99 19.43 -26.84
N ARG A 12 -21.36 19.64 -25.57
CA ARG A 12 -20.39 20.17 -24.59
C ARG A 12 -20.71 19.90 -23.12
N PHE A 13 -20.73 18.65 -22.65
CA PHE A 13 -20.54 18.34 -21.21
C PHE A 13 -19.77 17.02 -20.99
N LYS A 14 -18.70 17.09 -20.20
CA LYS A 14 -17.94 15.94 -19.65
C LYS A 14 -18.52 15.58 -18.28
N ASN A 15 -18.54 14.28 -17.96
CA ASN A 15 -19.01 13.69 -16.70
C ASN A 15 -18.90 14.62 -15.48
N ILE A 16 -20.03 14.92 -14.84
CA ILE A 16 -20.09 15.75 -13.64
C ILE A 16 -20.73 14.94 -12.52
N GLN A 17 -19.91 14.57 -11.55
CA GLN A 17 -20.36 14.17 -10.22
C GLN A 17 -20.58 15.44 -9.37
N LEU A 18 -21.41 15.43 -8.32
CA LEU A 18 -21.70 16.59 -7.46
C LEU A 18 -21.86 16.11 -5.99
N LEU A 19 -21.19 16.75 -5.02
CA LEU A 19 -21.24 16.46 -3.56
C LEU A 19 -21.42 17.79 -2.81
N PHE A 20 -22.17 17.98 -1.69
CA PHE A 20 -22.44 19.28 -0.97
C PHE A 20 -21.74 19.45 0.40
N SER A 21 -21.98 20.59 1.07
CA SER A 21 -21.70 20.93 2.48
C SER A 21 -22.86 21.77 3.02
N TRP A 22 -23.28 21.57 4.27
CA TRP A 22 -24.23 22.42 5.02
C TRP A 22 -23.68 22.68 6.42
N ASP A 23 -23.68 23.95 6.85
CA ASP A 23 -23.70 24.34 8.27
C ASP A 23 -25.11 24.09 8.84
N TYR A 24 -25.27 23.99 10.16
CA TYR A 24 -26.55 24.00 10.91
C TYR A 24 -27.75 24.57 10.10
N LEU A 25 -28.88 23.93 9.88
CA LEU A 25 -29.40 22.69 10.44
C LEU A 25 -29.10 21.53 9.51
N SER A 26 -27.94 20.96 9.83
CA SER A 26 -27.87 19.61 10.35
C SER A 26 -27.24 18.65 9.29
N LEU A 27 -26.34 17.77 9.75
CA LEU A 27 -25.27 17.25 8.90
C LEU A 27 -25.61 16.01 8.06
N PRO A 28 -25.34 16.06 6.75
CA PRO A 28 -25.45 14.95 5.83
C PRO A 28 -24.13 14.21 5.58
N PHE A 29 -24.18 12.96 5.12
CA PHE A 29 -23.15 12.42 4.23
C PHE A 29 -23.65 12.42 2.79
N PHE A 30 -22.75 12.17 1.85
CA PHE A 30 -22.91 12.14 0.39
C PHE A 30 -22.66 10.75 -0.20
N PHE A 31 -22.63 10.56 -1.53
CA PHE A 31 -21.48 9.99 -2.29
C PHE A 31 -21.61 10.32 -3.79
N VAL A 32 -20.84 9.76 -4.74
CA VAL A 32 -20.93 9.67 -6.24
C VAL A 32 -19.93 8.62 -6.70
N LEU A 33 -20.22 7.83 -7.76
CA LEU A 33 -19.30 6.87 -8.40
C LEU A 33 -19.04 7.14 -9.91
N PRO A 34 -17.86 6.71 -10.44
CA PRO A 34 -17.07 7.34 -11.53
C PRO A 34 -17.02 6.53 -12.86
N PRO A 35 -16.25 6.96 -13.90
CA PRO A 35 -16.24 6.43 -15.28
C PRO A 35 -15.16 5.33 -15.48
N SER A 36 -15.07 4.52 -16.54
CA SER A 36 -15.17 4.80 -17.99
C SER A 36 -15.20 3.52 -18.85
N SER A 37 -16.06 3.49 -19.86
CA SER A 37 -15.84 2.84 -21.16
C SER A 37 -16.65 3.64 -22.20
N LEU A 38 -16.22 3.65 -23.46
CA LEU A 38 -16.87 4.38 -24.56
C LEU A 38 -18.33 3.95 -24.67
N ILE A 39 -19.23 4.72 -24.09
CA ILE A 39 -20.65 4.64 -24.39
C ILE A 39 -21.24 6.05 -24.39
N GLN A 40 -21.98 6.31 -25.44
CA GLN A 40 -22.72 7.49 -25.85
C GLN A 40 -23.83 7.91 -24.86
N TYR A 41 -23.56 7.93 -23.54
CA TYR A 41 -24.59 8.07 -22.52
C TYR A 41 -24.36 9.23 -21.56
N SER A 42 -25.33 10.11 -21.59
CA SER A 42 -25.66 11.25 -20.75
C SER A 42 -26.14 10.81 -19.35
N ARG A 43 -25.30 10.14 -18.57
CA ARG A 43 -25.65 9.68 -17.21
C ARG A 43 -25.27 10.72 -16.14
N ILE A 44 -26.21 11.05 -15.25
CA ILE A 44 -26.04 11.97 -14.12
C ILE A 44 -26.28 11.18 -12.84
N SER A 45 -25.39 11.30 -11.86
CA SER A 45 -25.54 10.65 -10.56
C SER A 45 -25.73 11.72 -9.49
N VAL A 46 -26.91 11.75 -8.88
CA VAL A 46 -27.31 12.74 -7.87
C VAL A 46 -27.31 12.10 -6.51
N TRP A 47 -26.75 12.80 -5.52
CA TRP A 47 -26.63 12.26 -4.18
C TRP A 47 -27.27 13.15 -3.17
N GLN A 48 -28.25 12.54 -2.51
CA GLN A 48 -29.04 13.20 -1.51
C GLN A 48 -28.44 12.94 -0.15
N SER A 49 -28.27 14.03 0.56
CA SER A 49 -27.60 14.07 1.83
C SER A 49 -28.65 14.49 2.87
N SER A 50 -29.12 13.55 3.70
CA SER A 50 -30.08 13.80 4.78
C SER A 50 -29.44 13.57 6.15
N LEU A 51 -29.84 14.41 7.08
CA LEU A 51 -29.52 14.40 8.51
C LEU A 51 -29.93 13.20 9.33
N LYS A 52 -30.94 12.50 8.85
CA LYS A 52 -31.40 11.26 9.44
C LYS A 52 -31.14 10.19 8.40
N SER A 53 -29.99 9.55 8.60
CA SER A 53 -29.44 8.33 8.00
C SER A 53 -29.69 8.05 6.51
N LEU A 54 -28.57 7.76 5.84
CA LEU A 54 -28.40 7.22 4.48
C LEU A 54 -28.32 8.26 3.35
N THR A 55 -27.18 8.19 2.69
CA THR A 55 -26.93 8.77 1.38
C THR A 55 -27.62 7.96 0.31
N LYS A 56 -28.53 8.60 -0.40
CA LYS A 56 -29.25 7.98 -1.50
C LYS A 56 -28.58 8.38 -2.81
N VAL A 57 -28.14 7.38 -3.56
CA VAL A 57 -27.71 7.52 -4.96
C VAL A 57 -28.95 7.44 -5.82
N GLU A 58 -29.16 8.45 -6.67
CA GLU A 58 -30.11 8.36 -7.76
C GLU A 58 -29.34 8.52 -9.06
N GLU A 59 -29.40 7.48 -9.89
CA GLU A 59 -28.86 7.52 -11.25
C GLU A 59 -29.94 7.97 -12.22
N LEU A 60 -29.59 8.94 -13.04
CA LEU A 60 -30.45 9.53 -14.06
C LEU A 60 -29.78 9.37 -15.42
N GLU A 61 -30.51 8.85 -16.39
CA GLU A 61 -30.10 8.85 -17.79
C GLU A 61 -30.81 10.01 -18.50
N CYS A 62 -30.06 11.02 -18.91
CA CYS A 62 -30.61 12.18 -19.61
C CYS A 62 -30.90 11.80 -21.07
N LEU A 63 -32.16 11.88 -21.47
CA LEU A 63 -32.63 11.49 -22.80
C LEU A 63 -32.68 12.67 -23.77
N ALA A 64 -32.99 13.86 -23.26
CA ALA A 64 -33.06 15.07 -24.07
C ALA A 64 -32.77 16.32 -23.22
N THR A 65 -32.32 17.38 -23.89
CA THR A 65 -32.15 18.70 -23.28
C THR A 65 -32.64 19.77 -24.24
N TRP A 66 -33.28 20.81 -23.72
CA TRP A 66 -33.63 21.99 -24.51
C TRP A 66 -33.53 23.24 -23.63
N LYS A 67 -33.69 24.40 -24.25
CA LYS A 67 -33.65 25.69 -23.56
C LYS A 67 -34.89 26.48 -23.96
N GLU A 68 -35.55 27.06 -22.97
CA GLU A 68 -36.71 27.92 -23.15
C GLU A 68 -36.52 29.15 -22.26
N GLY A 69 -36.43 30.33 -22.89
CA GLY A 69 -36.08 31.57 -22.19
C GLY A 69 -34.71 31.53 -21.51
N SER A 70 -34.65 31.86 -20.22
CA SER A 70 -33.45 31.77 -19.37
C SER A 70 -33.24 30.38 -18.76
N SER A 71 -34.27 29.55 -18.79
CA SER A 71 -34.30 28.23 -18.16
C SER A 71 -33.79 27.16 -19.12
N ARG A 72 -33.10 26.16 -18.57
CA ARG A 72 -32.67 24.98 -19.31
C ARG A 72 -33.45 23.78 -18.79
N TYR A 73 -33.79 22.89 -19.69
CA TYR A 73 -34.61 21.73 -19.40
C TYR A 73 -33.83 20.46 -19.75
N LEU A 74 -34.07 19.39 -19.00
CA LEU A 74 -33.65 18.05 -19.36
C LEU A 74 -34.78 17.07 -19.08
N LEU A 75 -34.98 16.11 -19.97
CA LEU A 75 -35.80 14.93 -19.73
C LEU A 75 -34.87 13.80 -19.36
N GLY A 76 -35.09 13.14 -18.24
CA GLY A 76 -34.27 12.02 -17.82
C GLY A 76 -35.07 10.84 -17.29
N LEU A 77 -34.46 9.67 -17.36
CA LEU A 77 -34.99 8.40 -16.92
C LEU A 77 -34.29 7.99 -15.62
N ILE A 78 -35.05 7.92 -14.53
CA ILE A 78 -34.54 7.55 -13.21
C ILE A 78 -34.35 6.02 -13.17
N GLN A 79 -33.15 5.59 -12.77
CA GLN A 79 -32.82 4.19 -12.57
C GLN A 79 -33.16 3.80 -11.12
N TYR A 80 -34.30 3.13 -10.92
CA TYR A 80 -34.66 2.54 -9.63
C TYR A 80 -34.18 1.08 -9.52
N ARG A 81 -33.74 0.67 -8.32
CA ARG A 81 -33.47 -0.75 -7.98
C ARG A 81 -34.75 -1.56 -7.66
N HIS A 82 -35.90 -0.89 -7.53
CA HIS A 82 -37.19 -1.51 -7.19
C HIS A 82 -38.17 -1.38 -8.37
N PRO A 83 -39.18 -2.26 -8.50
CA PRO A 83 -40.11 -2.25 -9.62
C PRO A 83 -41.05 -1.04 -9.56
N ALA A 84 -40.68 0.04 -10.25
CA ALA A 84 -41.60 1.07 -10.70
C ALA A 84 -42.00 0.75 -12.16
N SER A 85 -43.19 1.17 -12.58
CA SER A 85 -43.55 1.07 -13.99
C SER A 85 -42.55 1.86 -14.83
N TYR A 86 -42.27 1.42 -16.07
CA TYR A 86 -41.30 2.07 -16.94
C TYR A 86 -41.63 3.56 -17.17
N GLU A 87 -42.92 3.88 -17.26
CA GLU A 87 -43.45 5.24 -17.44
C GLU A 87 -43.22 6.12 -16.20
N ASP A 88 -43.34 5.54 -15.00
CA ASP A 88 -43.10 6.26 -13.74
C ASP A 88 -41.64 6.66 -13.51
N ARG A 89 -40.72 6.26 -14.39
CA ARG A 89 -39.30 6.59 -14.29
C ARG A 89 -38.91 7.85 -15.03
N PHE A 90 -39.75 8.36 -15.93
CA PHE A 90 -39.45 9.59 -16.68
C PHE A 90 -39.69 10.80 -15.80
N ARG A 91 -38.72 11.72 -15.74
CA ARG A 91 -38.83 13.00 -15.04
C ARG A 91 -38.25 14.13 -15.87
N CYS A 92 -38.92 15.26 -15.84
CA CYS A 92 -38.42 16.51 -16.38
C CYS A 92 -37.68 17.28 -15.28
N PHE A 93 -36.61 17.96 -15.67
CA PHE A 93 -35.85 18.82 -14.78
C PHE A 93 -35.65 20.18 -15.43
N VAL A 94 -35.77 21.24 -14.63
CA VAL A 94 -35.51 22.62 -15.06
C VAL A 94 -34.40 23.18 -14.23
N TYR A 95 -33.41 23.79 -14.87
CA TYR A 95 -32.22 24.27 -14.18
C TYR A 95 -31.71 25.60 -14.70
N GLU A 96 -31.10 26.35 -13.79
CA GLU A 96 -30.41 27.61 -14.05
C GLU A 96 -29.08 27.67 -13.30
N LYS A 97 -28.13 28.46 -13.81
CA LYS A 97 -26.88 28.74 -13.10
C LYS A 97 -27.11 29.86 -12.09
N ILE A 98 -26.76 29.63 -10.84
CA ILE A 98 -26.77 30.67 -9.81
C ILE A 98 -25.66 31.66 -10.14
N LYS A 99 -26.02 32.89 -10.49
CA LYS A 99 -25.05 33.98 -10.69
C LYS A 99 -24.59 34.43 -9.30
N LYS A 100 -23.27 34.44 -9.06
CA LYS A 100 -22.72 35.17 -7.90
C LYS A 100 -22.98 36.65 -8.16
N GLU A 101 -23.93 37.25 -7.46
CA GLU A 101 -24.13 38.69 -7.52
C GLU A 101 -22.85 39.38 -7.03
N ARG A 102 -22.24 40.17 -7.91
CA ARG A 102 -21.25 41.16 -7.51
C ARG A 102 -22.02 42.32 -6.87
N GLY A 103 -22.06 42.33 -5.55
CA GLY A 103 -22.38 43.51 -4.76
C GLY A 103 -23.80 43.54 -4.19
N PHE A 104 -23.90 43.21 -2.89
CA PHE A 104 -24.55 44.09 -1.92
C PHE A 104 -23.87 43.85 -0.57
N ALA A 105 -23.10 44.84 -0.11
CA ALA A 105 -22.69 44.91 1.29
C ALA A 105 -23.96 45.18 2.10
N GLY A 106 -24.40 44.17 2.87
CA GLY A 106 -25.61 44.27 3.67
C GLY A 106 -25.82 43.06 4.56
N GLY A 107 -25.07 43.01 5.67
CA GLY A 107 -25.51 42.43 6.95
C GLY A 107 -25.62 40.90 7.08
N LEU A 108 -24.77 40.35 7.95
CA LEU A 108 -24.94 39.12 8.72
C LEU A 108 -24.82 37.77 7.99
N LEU A 109 -23.56 37.36 7.77
CA LEU A 109 -22.94 36.08 8.20
C LEU A 109 -21.77 35.74 7.27
N SER A 110 -20.58 36.26 7.57
CA SER A 110 -19.32 35.75 7.03
C SER A 110 -18.64 34.89 8.12
N PRO A 111 -18.33 33.61 7.89
CA PRO A 111 -17.33 32.92 8.69
C PRO A 111 -15.92 33.38 8.26
N LEU A 112 -15.03 33.50 9.24
CA LEU A 112 -13.67 34.01 9.14
C LEU A 112 -12.84 33.44 7.97
N PRO A 113 -11.90 34.23 7.42
CA PRO A 113 -10.96 33.80 6.40
C PRO A 113 -9.75 33.12 7.06
N ASN A 114 -9.38 31.92 6.60
CA ASN A 114 -8.00 31.44 6.60
C ASN A 114 -7.85 30.17 5.75
N HIS A 115 -7.74 30.34 4.43
CA HIS A 115 -6.72 29.64 3.66
C HIS A 115 -6.54 30.35 2.32
N HIS A 116 -5.40 31.03 2.17
CA HIS A 116 -4.92 31.46 0.87
C HIS A 116 -4.60 30.24 0.02
N THR A 117 -5.48 29.90 -0.91
CA THR A 117 -5.09 29.23 -2.16
C THR A 117 -6.09 29.64 -3.24
N SER A 118 -5.74 30.71 -3.93
CA SER A 118 -6.38 31.14 -5.17
C SER A 118 -6.25 30.04 -6.21
N ASN A 119 -7.25 29.16 -6.29
CA ASN A 119 -7.44 28.34 -7.48
C ASN A 119 -8.76 28.74 -8.13
N ASN A 120 -8.64 29.42 -9.27
CA ASN A 120 -9.71 30.00 -10.10
C ASN A 120 -10.57 28.91 -10.76
N ASN A 121 -11.20 28.03 -9.98
CA ASN A 121 -12.29 27.21 -10.46
C ASN A 121 -13.50 27.52 -9.60
N THR A 122 -14.21 28.58 -10.01
CA THR A 122 -15.43 29.06 -9.37
C THR A 122 -16.37 27.89 -9.08
N ASP A 123 -16.75 27.69 -7.82
CA ASP A 123 -17.82 26.80 -7.42
C ASP A 123 -19.09 27.20 -8.20
N VAL A 124 -19.39 26.47 -9.28
CA VAL A 124 -20.54 26.76 -10.14
C VAL A 124 -21.72 26.02 -9.55
N LEU A 125 -22.64 26.77 -8.94
CA LEU A 125 -23.90 26.24 -8.44
C LEU A 125 -24.98 26.36 -9.51
N PHE A 126 -25.79 25.33 -9.65
CA PHE A 126 -27.01 25.31 -10.44
C PHE A 126 -28.19 25.09 -9.51
N ARG A 127 -29.28 25.81 -9.71
CA ARG A 127 -30.56 25.51 -9.08
C ARG A 127 -31.35 24.64 -10.05
N VAL A 128 -31.98 23.58 -9.54
CA VAL A 128 -32.67 22.55 -10.33
C VAL A 128 -33.99 22.19 -9.68
N SER A 129 -35.07 22.12 -10.45
CA SER A 129 -36.33 21.52 -10.04
C SER A 129 -36.60 20.24 -10.84
N GLN A 130 -37.32 19.30 -10.24
CA GLN A 130 -37.75 18.04 -10.82
C GLN A 130 -39.28 17.96 -10.80
N SER A 131 -39.88 17.44 -11.87
CA SER A 131 -41.31 17.10 -11.95
C SER A 131 -41.71 15.94 -11.02
N GLY A 132 -43.01 15.85 -10.74
CA GLY A 132 -43.59 14.69 -10.05
C GLY A 132 -43.85 13.51 -11.00
N ASP A 133 -44.03 13.80 -12.29
CA ASP A 133 -44.41 12.90 -13.36
C ASP A 133 -43.55 13.09 -14.62
N ALA A 134 -43.94 12.51 -15.75
CA ALA A 134 -43.23 12.64 -17.02
C ALA A 134 -43.47 13.98 -17.75
N THR A 135 -44.24 14.92 -17.16
CA THR A 135 -44.60 16.18 -17.82
C THR A 135 -43.65 17.30 -17.41
N CYS A 136 -43.30 18.15 -18.39
CA CYS A 136 -42.39 19.28 -18.17
C CYS A 136 -43.13 20.62 -17.97
N ASN A 137 -44.45 20.60 -17.98
CA ASN A 137 -45.28 21.79 -17.95
C ASN A 137 -45.32 22.39 -16.55
N GLY A 138 -45.25 23.72 -16.44
CA GLY A 138 -45.38 24.44 -15.16
C GLY A 138 -44.16 24.34 -14.23
N LEU A 139 -43.04 23.77 -14.69
CA LEU A 139 -41.80 23.75 -13.90
C LEU A 139 -41.02 25.05 -14.05
N SER A 140 -40.56 25.59 -12.92
CA SER A 140 -39.57 26.65 -12.87
C SER A 140 -38.35 26.18 -12.07
N PRO A 141 -37.16 26.77 -12.22
CA PRO A 141 -36.01 26.41 -11.37
C PRO A 141 -36.29 26.51 -9.87
N HIS A 142 -37.31 27.27 -9.46
CA HIS A 142 -37.69 27.49 -8.07
C HIS A 142 -38.86 26.62 -7.60
N GLU A 143 -39.60 26.01 -8.51
CA GLU A 143 -40.88 25.37 -8.21
C GLU A 143 -41.03 24.07 -9.01
N GLY A 144 -41.23 22.98 -8.29
CA GLY A 144 -41.41 21.63 -8.81
C GLY A 144 -41.66 20.64 -7.67
N SER A 145 -41.86 19.36 -7.98
CA SER A 145 -42.06 18.31 -6.97
C SER A 145 -40.86 18.16 -6.04
N ARG A 146 -39.66 18.49 -6.54
CA ARG A 146 -38.42 18.52 -5.75
C ARG A 146 -37.51 19.59 -6.28
N VAL A 147 -36.95 20.41 -5.39
CA VAL A 147 -35.98 21.46 -5.74
C VAL A 147 -34.63 21.14 -5.09
N LEU A 148 -33.56 21.31 -5.85
CA LEU A 148 -32.20 20.92 -5.54
C LEU A 148 -31.25 22.04 -5.98
N THR A 149 -30.13 22.18 -5.27
CA THR A 149 -28.98 22.94 -5.76
C THR A 149 -27.91 21.92 -6.14
N LEU A 150 -27.19 22.10 -7.24
CA LEU A 150 -26.17 21.21 -7.78
C LEU A 150 -24.84 21.97 -7.86
N ARG A 151 -23.72 21.42 -7.37
CA ARG A 151 -22.38 22.05 -7.49
C ARG A 151 -21.36 21.08 -8.08
N ARG A 152 -20.54 21.53 -9.04
CA ARG A 152 -19.54 20.68 -9.71
C ARG A 152 -18.65 19.96 -8.69
N ALA A 153 -18.64 18.62 -8.65
CA ALA A 153 -17.68 17.89 -7.82
C ALA A 153 -16.26 18.08 -8.38
N PRO A 154 -15.25 17.98 -7.51
CA PRO A 154 -13.88 17.83 -7.94
C PRO A 154 -13.76 16.68 -8.94
N VAL A 155 -13.00 16.88 -10.02
CA VAL A 155 -12.67 15.80 -10.95
C VAL A 155 -12.01 14.66 -10.15
N PRO A 156 -12.46 13.40 -10.28
CA PRO A 156 -11.80 12.28 -9.61
C PRO A 156 -10.31 12.30 -9.94
N LYS A 157 -9.45 12.32 -8.93
CA LYS A 157 -8.01 12.13 -9.14
C LYS A 157 -7.84 10.76 -9.79
N THR A 158 -7.10 10.68 -10.90
CA THR A 158 -6.81 9.41 -11.56
C THR A 158 -6.05 8.50 -10.59
N CYS A 159 -6.63 7.37 -10.20
CA CYS A 159 -6.01 6.38 -9.33
C CYS A 159 -5.16 5.44 -10.18
N GLN A 160 -3.85 5.56 -10.07
CA GLN A 160 -2.88 4.67 -10.72
C GLN A 160 -1.90 4.15 -9.68
N PHE A 161 -1.50 2.90 -9.80
CA PHE A 161 -0.50 2.34 -8.91
C PHE A 161 0.82 3.13 -9.03
N PRO A 162 1.58 3.28 -7.93
CA PRO A 162 2.89 3.92 -8.00
C PRO A 162 3.80 3.22 -9.01
N SER A 163 4.64 3.98 -9.72
CA SER A 163 5.52 3.45 -10.76
C SER A 163 6.51 2.40 -10.24
N TRP A 164 7.00 2.55 -9.01
CA TRP A 164 7.90 1.58 -8.37
C TRP A 164 7.25 0.22 -8.15
N LEU A 165 5.93 0.17 -7.96
CA LEU A 165 5.20 -1.10 -7.83
C LEU A 165 5.07 -1.78 -9.19
N GLN A 166 4.99 -0.99 -10.25
CA GLN A 166 4.84 -1.44 -11.63
C GLN A 166 6.18 -1.75 -12.32
N THR A 167 7.32 -1.50 -11.66
CA THR A 167 8.64 -1.92 -12.15
C THR A 167 8.68 -3.43 -12.40
N HIS A 168 7.99 -4.20 -11.55
CA HIS A 168 7.68 -5.61 -11.79
C HIS A 168 6.18 -5.75 -11.99
N LYS A 169 5.74 -6.34 -13.11
CA LYS A 169 4.31 -6.61 -13.34
C LYS A 169 3.78 -7.76 -12.49
N GLN A 170 4.65 -8.70 -12.13
CA GLN A 170 4.30 -9.95 -11.47
C GLN A 170 5.06 -10.11 -10.16
N TRP A 171 4.31 -10.40 -9.11
CA TRP A 171 4.78 -10.57 -7.74
C TRP A 171 4.23 -11.87 -7.16
N HIS A 172 5.00 -12.54 -6.31
CA HIS A 172 4.63 -13.80 -5.69
C HIS A 172 4.69 -13.70 -4.17
N SER A 173 3.80 -14.40 -3.47
CA SER A 173 3.97 -14.69 -2.05
C SER A 173 5.23 -15.53 -1.83
N LEU A 174 5.81 -15.49 -0.62
CA LEU A 174 7.04 -16.23 -0.32
C LEU A 174 6.88 -17.76 -0.48
N ASP A 175 5.68 -18.27 -0.20
CA ASP A 175 5.34 -19.68 -0.37
C ASP A 175 5.00 -20.05 -1.84
N GLU A 176 5.09 -19.09 -2.76
CA GLU A 176 4.80 -19.19 -4.19
C GLU A 176 3.35 -19.60 -4.51
N ARG A 177 2.45 -19.61 -3.51
CA ARG A 177 1.07 -20.05 -3.71
C ARG A 177 0.24 -19.01 -4.44
N THR A 178 0.42 -17.74 -4.14
CA THR A 178 -0.42 -16.65 -4.67
C THR A 178 0.40 -15.70 -5.53
N THR A 179 -0.14 -15.35 -6.69
CA THR A 179 0.51 -14.41 -7.62
C THR A 179 -0.32 -13.15 -7.78
N PHE A 180 0.34 -12.00 -7.71
CA PHE A 180 -0.24 -10.67 -7.82
C PHE A 180 0.30 -10.00 -9.09
N TYR A 181 -0.61 -9.57 -9.95
CA TYR A 181 -0.30 -8.87 -11.19
C TYR A 181 -0.78 -7.42 -11.08
N PHE A 182 0.15 -6.47 -11.11
CA PHE A 182 -0.15 -5.04 -11.07
C PHE A 182 0.08 -4.43 -12.45
N GLU A 183 -0.95 -3.80 -13.01
CA GLU A 183 -0.88 -3.13 -14.30
C GLU A 183 -1.74 -1.86 -14.30
N ASN A 184 -1.11 -0.69 -14.41
CA ASN A 184 -1.75 0.62 -14.38
C ASN A 184 -2.59 0.87 -13.12
N ASN A 185 -3.89 0.58 -13.19
CA ASN A 185 -4.86 0.69 -12.11
C ASN A 185 -5.53 -0.64 -11.76
N GLU A 186 -5.19 -1.73 -12.45
CA GLU A 186 -5.76 -3.05 -12.25
C GLU A 186 -4.79 -3.97 -11.48
N LEU A 187 -5.32 -4.66 -10.49
CA LEU A 187 -4.69 -5.74 -9.75
C LEU A 187 -5.43 -7.03 -10.06
N ARG A 188 -4.71 -8.05 -10.52
CA ARG A 188 -5.24 -9.41 -10.66
C ARG A 188 -4.49 -10.31 -9.70
N VAL A 189 -5.20 -11.06 -8.89
CA VAL A 189 -4.62 -12.03 -7.97
C VAL A 189 -5.09 -13.41 -8.38
N SER A 190 -4.16 -14.34 -8.54
CA SER A 190 -4.44 -15.73 -8.89
C SER A 190 -3.97 -16.69 -7.80
N ASN A 191 -4.66 -17.84 -7.72
CA ASN A 191 -4.31 -18.95 -6.84
C ASN A 191 -4.36 -18.55 -5.34
N VAL A 192 -5.50 -17.95 -4.94
CA VAL A 192 -5.78 -17.49 -3.57
C VAL A 192 -6.28 -18.67 -2.72
N THR A 193 -5.74 -18.81 -1.51
CA THR A 193 -6.34 -19.70 -0.48
C THR A 193 -7.09 -18.90 0.58
N GLU A 194 -6.61 -17.71 0.98
CA GLU A 194 -7.32 -16.74 1.81
C GLU A 194 -6.70 -15.33 1.66
N VAL A 195 -7.47 -14.34 1.23
CA VAL A 195 -7.09 -12.91 1.30
C VAL A 195 -8.21 -12.18 2.03
N GLY A 196 -7.89 -11.49 3.13
CA GLY A 196 -8.85 -10.63 3.84
C GLY A 196 -10.11 -11.34 4.39
N GLY A 197 -9.98 -12.61 4.82
CA GLY A 197 -11.10 -13.39 5.38
C GLY A 197 -12.06 -14.01 4.35
N VAL A 198 -11.66 -14.07 3.08
CA VAL A 198 -12.43 -14.73 2.02
C VAL A 198 -11.75 -16.05 1.63
N SER A 199 -12.09 -17.13 2.34
CA SER A 199 -11.69 -18.51 1.99
C SER A 199 -12.45 -18.95 0.75
N THR A 200 -11.74 -19.25 -0.32
CA THR A 200 -12.39 -19.70 -1.54
C THR A 200 -11.45 -20.64 -2.30
N ASN A 201 -11.90 -21.88 -2.51
CA ASN A 201 -11.18 -22.89 -3.27
C ASN A 201 -11.17 -22.48 -4.76
N LEU A 202 -9.97 -22.10 -5.25
CA LEU A 202 -9.63 -21.72 -6.63
C LEU A 202 -10.24 -20.39 -7.14
N LEU A 203 -9.75 -19.25 -6.66
CA LEU A 203 -10.29 -17.94 -7.05
C LEU A 203 -9.27 -16.95 -7.59
N SER A 204 -9.56 -16.45 -8.77
CA SER A 204 -9.06 -15.16 -9.22
C SER A 204 -9.83 -14.04 -8.52
N MET A 205 -9.11 -13.07 -8.00
CA MET A 205 -9.66 -11.79 -7.54
C MET A 205 -9.17 -10.72 -8.50
N THR A 206 -10.07 -9.88 -9.00
CA THR A 206 -9.69 -8.67 -9.73
C THR A 206 -9.97 -7.47 -8.84
N ALA A 207 -9.16 -6.44 -8.95
CA ALA A 207 -9.37 -5.20 -8.22
C ALA A 207 -8.89 -4.00 -9.03
N VAL A 208 -9.57 -2.87 -8.88
CA VAL A 208 -9.24 -1.63 -9.59
C VAL A 208 -9.03 -0.50 -8.59
N CYS A 209 -7.93 0.23 -8.74
CA CYS A 209 -7.59 1.42 -7.96
C CYS A 209 -8.75 2.43 -8.03
N SER A 210 -9.38 2.68 -6.89
CA SER A 210 -10.50 3.62 -6.77
C SER A 210 -10.06 4.95 -6.16
N GLN A 211 -9.20 4.90 -5.13
CA GLN A 211 -8.67 6.09 -4.46
C GLN A 211 -7.28 5.82 -3.87
N ILE A 212 -6.41 6.82 -3.91
CA ILE A 212 -5.16 6.84 -3.13
C ILE A 212 -5.36 7.84 -2.00
N GLN A 213 -5.06 7.45 -0.77
CA GLN A 213 -5.20 8.32 0.38
C GLN A 213 -4.18 9.47 0.31
N GLU A 214 -4.54 10.63 0.86
CA GLU A 214 -3.68 11.82 0.80
C GLU A 214 -2.34 11.59 1.53
N ASN A 215 -1.26 12.12 0.95
CA ASN A 215 0.14 12.00 1.40
C ASN A 215 0.75 10.59 1.28
N PRO A 216 0.85 10.01 0.07
CA PRO A 216 1.70 8.84 -0.13
C PRO A 216 3.15 9.19 0.24
N THR A 217 3.76 8.35 1.06
CA THR A 217 5.21 8.45 1.33
C THR A 217 5.98 7.72 0.24
N LEU A 218 7.29 7.94 0.16
CA LEU A 218 8.16 7.23 -0.79
C LEU A 218 8.07 5.70 -0.65
N ASP A 219 7.91 5.22 0.58
CA ASP A 219 8.00 3.79 0.91
C ASP A 219 6.67 3.16 1.33
N LYS A 220 5.59 3.93 1.35
CA LYS A 220 4.25 3.44 1.71
C LYS A 220 3.16 4.20 0.97
N VAL A 221 2.25 3.45 0.37
CA VAL A 221 0.98 3.95 -0.17
C VAL A 221 -0.20 3.26 0.52
N LEU A 222 -1.23 4.05 0.85
CA LEU A 222 -2.52 3.54 1.31
C LEU A 222 -3.55 3.84 0.23
N LEU A 223 -4.27 2.82 -0.21
CA LEU A 223 -5.19 2.93 -1.34
C LEU A 223 -6.46 2.10 -1.11
N VAL A 224 -7.52 2.46 -1.81
CA VAL A 224 -8.77 1.73 -1.86
C VAL A 224 -8.91 1.05 -3.21
N LEU A 225 -9.11 -0.26 -3.18
CA LEU A 225 -9.36 -1.07 -4.36
C LEU A 225 -10.83 -1.47 -4.40
N HIS A 226 -11.48 -1.24 -5.54
CA HIS A 226 -12.75 -1.88 -5.84
C HIS A 226 -12.45 -3.29 -6.32
N THR A 227 -12.75 -4.29 -5.49
CA THR A 227 -12.49 -5.69 -5.79
C THR A 227 -13.76 -6.41 -6.25
N THR A 228 -13.58 -7.35 -7.17
CA THR A 228 -14.58 -8.31 -7.60
C THR A 228 -13.98 -9.71 -7.51
N SER A 229 -14.67 -10.59 -6.79
CA SER A 229 -14.31 -12.01 -6.67
C SER A 229 -15.58 -12.83 -6.70
N GLN A 230 -15.73 -13.70 -7.71
CA GLN A 230 -16.98 -14.39 -8.01
C GLN A 230 -18.19 -13.43 -8.04
N CYS A 231 -19.19 -13.63 -7.17
CA CYS A 231 -20.40 -12.80 -7.06
C CYS A 231 -20.27 -11.69 -6.00
N ARG A 232 -19.10 -11.53 -5.36
CA ARG A 232 -18.86 -10.51 -4.33
C ARG A 232 -18.09 -9.36 -4.95
N SER A 233 -18.62 -8.15 -4.75
CA SER A 233 -17.99 -6.90 -5.16
C SER A 233 -18.06 -5.90 -4.01
N GLY A 234 -17.00 -5.12 -3.82
CA GLY A 234 -16.90 -4.13 -2.76
C GLY A 234 -15.55 -3.44 -2.75
N PHE A 235 -15.26 -2.71 -1.68
CA PHE A 235 -14.06 -1.90 -1.53
C PHE A 235 -13.20 -2.44 -0.40
N ILE A 236 -11.91 -2.60 -0.67
CA ILE A 236 -10.92 -3.00 0.34
C ILE A 236 -9.87 -1.90 0.46
N CYS A 237 -9.51 -1.56 1.70
CA CYS A 237 -8.40 -0.67 1.97
C CYS A 237 -7.12 -1.51 2.06
N THR A 238 -6.09 -1.10 1.32
CA THR A 238 -4.82 -1.83 1.21
C THR A 238 -3.67 -0.88 1.43
N ALA A 239 -2.77 -1.22 2.36
CA ALA A 239 -1.47 -0.59 2.49
C ALA A 239 -0.42 -1.40 1.74
N ILE A 240 0.42 -0.73 0.95
CA ILE A 240 1.56 -1.32 0.25
C ILE A 240 2.82 -0.63 0.75
N TYR A 241 3.75 -1.41 1.29
CA TYR A 241 5.04 -0.97 1.80
C TYR A 241 6.12 -1.39 0.81
N ARG A 242 6.92 -0.44 0.34
CA ARG A 242 8.12 -0.69 -0.45
C ARG A 242 9.27 -0.99 0.51
N ARG A 243 9.79 -2.22 0.50
CA ARG A 243 10.93 -2.62 1.34
C ARG A 243 12.22 -2.51 0.59
N GLU A 244 12.23 -3.08 -0.62
CA GLU A 244 13.34 -3.04 -1.56
C GLU A 244 12.78 -2.95 -2.99
N GLY A 245 13.66 -2.76 -3.98
CA GLY A 245 13.24 -2.67 -5.38
C GLY A 245 12.37 -3.85 -5.86
N HIS A 246 12.62 -5.04 -5.32
CA HIS A 246 11.94 -6.28 -5.69
C HIS A 246 11.29 -6.99 -4.49
N ILE A 247 11.07 -6.27 -3.38
CA ILE A 247 10.40 -6.78 -2.16
C ILE A 247 9.41 -5.74 -1.67
N ILE A 248 8.15 -6.15 -1.50
CA ILE A 248 7.08 -5.32 -0.97
C ILE A 248 6.31 -6.08 0.10
N GLU A 249 5.57 -5.35 0.93
CA GLU A 249 4.59 -5.95 1.82
C GLU A 249 3.21 -5.33 1.64
N LEU A 250 2.18 -6.15 1.77
CA LEU A 250 0.79 -5.73 1.73
C LEU A 250 0.13 -5.94 3.09
N GLN A 251 -0.77 -5.04 3.45
CA GLN A 251 -1.79 -5.29 4.46
C GLN A 251 -3.14 -5.01 3.83
N ILE A 252 -4.05 -5.99 3.90
CA ILE A 252 -5.35 -5.94 3.21
C ILE A 252 -6.46 -5.96 4.24
N GLY A 253 -7.32 -4.95 4.20
CA GLY A 253 -8.50 -4.86 5.05
C GLY A 253 -9.63 -5.80 4.64
N SER A 254 -10.71 -5.76 5.41
CA SER A 254 -11.93 -6.51 5.08
C SER A 254 -12.78 -5.78 4.02
N LEU A 255 -13.67 -6.53 3.36
CA LEU A 255 -14.53 -6.01 2.30
C LEU A 255 -15.62 -5.07 2.86
N ALA A 256 -15.60 -3.81 2.43
CA ALA A 256 -16.63 -2.81 2.69
C ALA A 256 -17.57 -2.65 1.48
N ARG A 257 -18.81 -2.20 1.72
CA ARG A 257 -19.78 -1.95 0.63
C ARG A 257 -19.63 -0.56 0.02
N ARG A 258 -19.03 0.38 0.74
CA ARG A 258 -18.84 1.78 0.34
C ARG A 258 -17.36 2.14 0.41
N ILE A 259 -16.95 3.11 -0.41
CA ILE A 259 -15.55 3.52 -0.50
C ILE A 259 -15.10 4.19 0.80
N GLU A 260 -15.96 4.98 1.43
CA GLU A 260 -15.70 5.66 2.71
C GLU A 260 -15.40 4.72 3.86
N ASP A 261 -16.17 3.62 3.92
CA ASP A 261 -16.12 2.70 5.05
C ASP A 261 -14.84 1.85 4.98
N SER A 262 -14.27 1.67 3.79
CA SER A 262 -13.18 0.72 3.52
C SER A 262 -11.93 0.94 4.37
N CYS A 263 -11.54 2.20 4.63
CA CYS A 263 -10.36 2.53 5.43
C CYS A 263 -10.70 2.96 6.87
N THR A 264 -11.94 2.74 7.33
CA THR A 264 -12.29 2.97 8.73
C THR A 264 -11.69 1.88 9.63
N ALA A 265 -11.52 2.16 10.92
CA ALA A 265 -10.91 1.22 11.88
C ALA A 265 -11.62 -0.14 11.96
N GLY A 266 -12.93 -0.20 11.64
CA GLY A 266 -13.67 -1.46 11.60
C GLY A 266 -13.34 -2.35 10.39
N HIS A 267 -12.82 -1.77 9.31
CA HIS A 267 -12.46 -2.49 8.09
C HIS A 267 -10.95 -2.64 7.89
N PHE A 268 -10.17 -1.67 8.35
CA PHE A 268 -8.73 -1.65 8.22
C PHE A 268 -8.06 -1.06 9.46
N ASP A 269 -7.31 -1.92 10.15
CA ASP A 269 -6.44 -1.52 11.25
C ASP A 269 -5.00 -1.98 10.93
N PRO A 270 -4.08 -1.06 10.60
CA PRO A 270 -2.69 -1.39 10.30
C PRO A 270 -1.97 -2.19 11.39
N GLN A 271 -2.39 -2.13 12.65
CA GLN A 271 -1.73 -2.86 13.74
C GLN A 271 -2.15 -4.32 13.80
N HIS A 272 -3.38 -4.63 13.35
CA HIS A 272 -3.96 -5.96 13.45
C HIS A 272 -4.01 -6.68 12.10
N GLN A 273 -3.84 -5.98 10.97
CA GLN A 273 -3.79 -6.63 9.67
C GLN A 273 -2.47 -7.38 9.47
N PRO A 274 -2.52 -8.67 9.07
CA PRO A 274 -1.31 -9.43 8.80
C PRO A 274 -0.59 -8.84 7.60
N PHE A 275 0.75 -8.90 7.65
CA PHE A 275 1.57 -8.59 6.49
C PHE A 275 1.58 -9.78 5.54
N ILE A 276 1.51 -9.48 4.25
CA ILE A 276 1.75 -10.42 3.16
C ILE A 276 3.00 -9.94 2.44
N THR A 277 4.07 -10.73 2.50
CA THR A 277 5.35 -10.39 1.87
C THR A 277 5.34 -10.87 0.44
N LEU A 278 5.57 -9.96 -0.50
CA LEU A 278 5.66 -10.27 -1.92
C LEU A 278 7.04 -9.95 -2.48
N VAL A 279 7.43 -10.75 -3.46
CA VAL A 279 8.74 -10.72 -4.11
C VAL A 279 8.54 -10.84 -5.62
N SER A 280 9.40 -10.17 -6.40
CA SER A 280 9.33 -10.28 -7.86
C SER A 280 9.62 -11.72 -8.33
N SER A 281 9.26 -12.07 -9.56
CA SER A 281 9.51 -13.42 -10.10
C SER A 281 11.01 -13.77 -10.10
N SER A 282 11.88 -12.80 -10.40
CA SER A 282 13.33 -12.95 -10.41
C SER A 282 13.97 -11.89 -9.49
N PRO A 283 13.99 -12.12 -8.17
CA PRO A 283 14.57 -11.16 -7.24
C PRO A 283 16.10 -11.14 -7.40
N GLU A 284 16.67 -9.96 -7.52
CA GLU A 284 18.13 -9.77 -7.55
C GLU A 284 18.73 -10.21 -6.21
N THR A 285 20.00 -10.62 -6.20
CA THR A 285 20.71 -10.82 -4.94
C THR A 285 21.21 -9.48 -4.40
N ARG A 286 21.27 -9.37 -3.07
CA ARG A 286 21.76 -8.20 -2.34
C ARG A 286 22.62 -8.63 -1.18
N GLN A 287 23.49 -7.72 -0.72
CA GLN A 287 24.34 -7.95 0.43
C GLN A 287 23.53 -8.34 1.67
N CYS A 288 23.95 -9.41 2.33
CA CYS A 288 23.34 -9.88 3.56
C CYS A 288 23.61 -8.91 4.74
N PRO A 289 22.69 -8.80 5.71
CA PRO A 289 22.93 -8.09 6.97
C PRO A 289 23.84 -8.91 7.90
N ASN A 290 24.45 -8.25 8.89
CA ASN A 290 25.28 -8.89 9.93
C ASN A 290 26.36 -9.83 9.38
N LEU A 291 27.22 -9.31 8.51
CA LEU A 291 28.36 -10.07 7.98
C LEU A 291 29.26 -10.58 9.10
N GLY A 292 29.68 -11.84 9.02
CA GLY A 292 30.54 -12.45 10.03
C GLY A 292 30.40 -13.97 10.14
N GLN A 293 31.09 -14.52 11.13
CA GLN A 293 31.04 -15.92 11.50
C GLN A 293 30.33 -16.07 12.84
N PHE A 294 29.48 -17.09 12.95
CA PHE A 294 28.66 -17.32 14.12
C PHE A 294 28.59 -18.80 14.48
N GLN A 295 28.55 -19.07 15.78
CA GLN A 295 28.25 -20.40 16.31
C GLN A 295 26.75 -20.55 16.51
N VAL A 296 26.16 -21.64 16.03
CA VAL A 296 24.72 -21.89 16.11
C VAL A 296 24.41 -22.73 17.35
N THR A 297 23.36 -22.34 18.09
CA THR A 297 22.87 -23.05 19.28
C THR A 297 21.35 -23.12 19.29
N GLY A 298 20.80 -24.15 19.95
CA GLY A 298 19.36 -24.25 20.20
C GLY A 298 18.49 -24.42 18.96
N LEU A 299 18.96 -25.13 17.93
CA LEU A 299 18.22 -25.30 16.67
C LEU A 299 16.91 -26.09 16.87
N VAL A 300 15.81 -25.44 16.56
CA VAL A 300 14.45 -25.98 16.51
C VAL A 300 14.00 -26.01 15.06
N ARG A 301 13.46 -27.15 14.62
CA ARG A 301 12.85 -27.29 13.29
C ARG A 301 11.41 -27.76 13.42
N ASN A 302 10.46 -26.98 12.90
CA ASN A 302 9.02 -27.28 13.01
C ASN A 302 8.58 -27.62 14.45
N GLY A 303 9.07 -26.87 15.45
CA GLY A 303 8.74 -27.05 16.86
C GLY A 303 9.38 -28.26 17.55
N ARG A 304 10.16 -29.10 16.85
CA ARG A 304 10.94 -30.17 17.45
C ARG A 304 12.37 -29.69 17.67
N ARG A 305 12.84 -29.77 18.92
CA ARG A 305 14.27 -29.64 19.22
C ARG A 305 14.96 -30.82 18.55
N LEU A 306 15.87 -30.51 17.65
CA LEU A 306 16.80 -31.51 17.17
C LEU A 306 17.72 -31.85 18.35
N GLY A 307 18.01 -33.14 18.53
CA GLY A 307 18.85 -33.62 19.63
C GLY A 307 20.28 -33.82 19.14
N GLU A 308 21.23 -33.76 20.08
CA GLU A 308 22.70 -33.74 20.00
C GLU A 308 23.38 -34.81 19.11
N LYS A 309 22.64 -35.68 18.44
CA LYS A 309 23.19 -36.60 17.44
C LYS A 309 23.43 -35.81 16.15
N CYS A 310 24.69 -35.71 15.74
CA CYS A 310 25.33 -35.07 14.56
C CYS A 310 24.70 -35.33 13.16
N SER A 311 23.44 -35.74 13.08
CA SER A 311 22.75 -36.10 11.85
C SER A 311 21.84 -35.01 11.31
N GLN A 312 21.50 -33.96 12.08
CA GLN A 312 20.53 -32.92 11.67
C GLN A 312 20.82 -31.48 12.15
N GLU A 313 21.88 -31.23 12.92
CA GLU A 313 22.16 -29.90 13.50
C GLU A 313 23.25 -29.15 12.74
N PHE A 314 22.99 -27.91 12.35
CA PHE A 314 24.04 -26.97 11.91
C PHE A 314 24.72 -26.38 13.15
N ASN A 315 26.05 -26.39 13.18
CA ASN A 315 26.84 -25.90 14.31
C ASN A 315 27.46 -24.51 14.07
N SER A 316 27.48 -24.08 12.80
CA SER A 316 28.08 -22.81 12.39
C SER A 316 27.24 -22.14 11.30
N LEU A 317 27.24 -20.81 11.32
CA LEU A 317 26.62 -19.94 10.35
C LEU A 317 27.69 -18.94 9.91
N SER A 318 27.89 -18.80 8.61
CA SER A 318 28.70 -17.74 8.02
C SER A 318 27.83 -16.86 7.14
N VAL A 319 27.96 -15.55 7.27
CA VAL A 319 27.18 -14.57 6.53
C VAL A 319 28.14 -13.66 5.79
N GLY A 320 28.08 -13.68 4.47
CA GLY A 320 28.92 -12.89 3.58
C GLY A 320 30.39 -13.30 3.50
N CYS A 321 30.77 -14.47 4.02
CA CYS A 321 32.17 -14.90 4.03
C CYS A 321 32.66 -15.48 2.70
N HIS A 322 31.76 -16.06 1.90
CA HIS A 322 32.08 -16.57 0.56
C HIS A 322 31.84 -15.49 -0.49
N THR A 323 30.61 -14.98 -0.54
CA THR A 323 30.22 -13.78 -1.29
C THR A 323 29.35 -12.91 -0.39
N LEU A 324 29.37 -11.59 -0.56
CA LEU A 324 28.67 -10.66 0.34
C LEU A 324 27.14 -10.86 0.39
N ASP A 325 26.57 -11.55 -0.59
CA ASP A 325 25.14 -11.84 -0.77
C ASP A 325 24.75 -13.29 -0.41
N THR A 326 25.66 -14.07 0.20
CA THR A 326 25.37 -15.45 0.63
C THR A 326 25.41 -15.61 2.14
N LEU A 327 24.56 -16.51 2.64
CA LEU A 327 24.62 -17.05 3.99
C LEU A 327 24.72 -18.58 3.91
N GLN A 328 25.56 -19.16 4.76
CA GLN A 328 25.86 -20.57 4.72
C GLN A 328 25.82 -21.17 6.13
N PHE A 329 24.96 -22.16 6.30
CA PHE A 329 24.96 -23.04 7.46
C PHE A 329 25.84 -24.25 7.20
N ARG A 330 26.70 -24.58 8.17
CA ARG A 330 27.58 -25.75 8.10
C ARG A 330 27.40 -26.65 9.32
N SER A 331 27.56 -27.95 9.09
CA SER A 331 27.59 -28.99 10.11
C SER A 331 28.81 -29.85 9.88
N GLU A 332 29.79 -29.72 10.78
CA GLU A 332 31.02 -30.51 10.76
C GLU A 332 30.84 -31.75 11.65
N CYS A 333 30.65 -32.91 11.02
CA CYS A 333 30.53 -34.20 11.70
C CYS A 333 31.58 -35.17 11.16
N SER A 334 32.07 -36.08 12.02
CA SER A 334 33.26 -36.93 11.77
C SER A 334 33.26 -37.73 10.45
N ASN A 335 32.10 -37.91 9.79
CA ASN A 335 31.98 -38.67 8.55
C ASN A 335 31.25 -37.95 7.39
N THR A 336 30.66 -36.75 7.60
CA THR A 336 29.97 -35.99 6.53
C THR A 336 29.95 -34.49 6.84
N ASP A 337 30.41 -33.66 5.91
CA ASP A 337 30.19 -32.21 5.93
C ASP A 337 28.85 -31.88 5.26
N ARG A 338 27.98 -31.12 5.94
CA ARG A 338 26.71 -30.67 5.36
C ARG A 338 26.66 -29.17 5.30
N ILE A 339 26.40 -28.67 4.10
CA ILE A 339 26.34 -27.25 3.78
C ILE A 339 24.95 -26.92 3.24
N ALA A 340 24.29 -25.93 3.85
CA ALA A 340 23.07 -25.33 3.32
C ALA A 340 23.33 -23.85 3.06
N GLU A 341 23.28 -23.48 1.78
CA GLU A 341 23.63 -22.14 1.31
C GLU A 341 22.41 -21.44 0.74
N TYR A 342 22.28 -20.15 1.07
CA TYR A 342 21.19 -19.31 0.64
C TYR A 342 21.72 -17.99 0.08
N SER A 343 21.06 -17.48 -0.95
CA SER A 343 21.24 -16.12 -1.45
C SER A 343 20.33 -15.15 -0.70
N CYS A 344 20.86 -14.01 -0.32
CA CYS A 344 20.13 -12.88 0.22
C CYS A 344 19.56 -12.03 -0.92
N HIS A 345 18.30 -11.62 -0.81
CA HIS A 345 17.62 -10.79 -1.81
C HIS A 345 17.41 -9.37 -1.34
N GLY A 346 17.19 -9.18 -0.05
CA GLY A 346 17.05 -7.86 0.54
C GLY A 346 16.60 -7.96 1.99
N TRP A 347 16.80 -6.87 2.72
CA TRP A 347 16.49 -6.83 4.14
C TRP A 347 16.09 -5.42 4.58
N TRP A 348 15.35 -5.35 5.67
CA TRP A 348 14.98 -4.10 6.32
C TRP A 348 14.90 -4.31 7.83
N GLU A 349 14.84 -3.21 8.58
CA GLU A 349 14.75 -3.24 10.04
C GLU A 349 13.58 -2.39 10.52
N GLU A 350 12.83 -2.93 11.50
CA GLU A 350 11.75 -2.23 12.19
C GLU A 350 11.89 -2.42 13.69
N MET A 351 12.01 -1.32 14.44
CA MET A 351 12.06 -1.35 15.91
C MET A 351 13.13 -2.33 16.48
N GLY A 352 14.29 -2.43 15.84
CA GLY A 352 15.38 -3.32 16.27
C GLY A 352 15.20 -4.80 15.88
N VAL A 353 14.22 -5.12 15.03
CA VAL A 353 14.02 -6.46 14.44
C VAL A 353 14.31 -6.37 12.95
N SER A 354 15.22 -7.21 12.48
CA SER A 354 15.60 -7.28 11.07
C SER A 354 14.84 -8.42 10.38
N TYR A 355 14.49 -8.18 9.12
CA TYR A 355 13.81 -9.12 8.24
C TYR A 355 14.65 -9.30 6.99
N LEU A 356 14.95 -10.54 6.62
CA LEU A 356 15.84 -10.90 5.52
C LEU A 356 15.15 -11.92 4.63
N ILE A 357 15.01 -11.60 3.35
CA ILE A 357 14.49 -12.52 2.34
C ILE A 357 15.62 -13.30 1.71
N THR A 358 15.46 -14.62 1.66
CA THR A 358 16.48 -15.56 1.18
C THR A 358 15.87 -16.63 0.30
N SER A 359 16.68 -17.19 -0.60
CA SER A 359 16.37 -18.42 -1.32
C SER A 359 17.55 -19.39 -1.21
N PRO A 360 17.33 -20.70 -1.02
CA PRO A 360 18.40 -21.67 -1.05
C PRO A 360 18.98 -21.73 -2.46
N LEU A 361 20.31 -21.88 -2.59
CA LEU A 361 20.94 -22.07 -3.90
C LEU A 361 20.43 -23.33 -4.61
N SER A 362 19.98 -24.31 -3.83
CA SER A 362 19.37 -25.56 -4.30
C SER A 362 17.87 -25.59 -4.00
N GLY A 363 17.08 -24.73 -4.66
CA GLY A 363 15.61 -24.77 -4.59
C GLY A 363 14.95 -23.46 -5.03
N SER A 364 13.62 -23.47 -5.17
CA SER A 364 12.85 -22.25 -5.48
C SER A 364 12.24 -21.57 -4.25
N ARG A 365 12.11 -22.32 -3.14
CA ARG A 365 11.37 -21.86 -1.95
C ARG A 365 12.06 -20.69 -1.26
N ARG A 366 11.30 -19.66 -0.91
CA ARG A 366 11.85 -18.46 -0.28
C ARG A 366 11.55 -18.49 1.21
N PHE A 367 12.44 -17.90 2.00
CA PHE A 367 12.28 -17.78 3.45
C PHE A 367 12.49 -16.35 3.89
N CYS A 368 11.65 -15.90 4.82
CA CYS A 368 11.91 -14.72 5.62
C CYS A 368 12.62 -15.14 6.90
N PHE A 369 13.90 -14.81 7.04
CA PHE A 369 14.61 -14.88 8.30
C PHE A 369 14.36 -13.60 9.09
N ILE A 370 13.97 -13.76 10.34
CA ILE A 370 13.59 -12.68 11.24
C ILE A 370 14.49 -12.81 12.45
N PHE A 371 15.21 -11.74 12.79
CA PHE A 371 16.19 -11.83 13.84
C PHE A 371 16.36 -10.51 14.57
N ARG A 372 16.85 -10.60 15.80
CA ARG A 372 17.24 -9.45 16.61
C ARG A 372 18.40 -9.80 17.52
N GLU A 373 19.22 -8.80 17.82
CA GLU A 373 20.25 -8.93 18.86
C GLU A 373 19.58 -9.09 20.23
N ASN A 374 20.10 -9.98 21.06
CA ASN A 374 19.68 -10.12 22.45
C ASN A 374 20.21 -8.92 23.25
N PRO A 375 19.34 -8.08 23.84
CA PRO A 375 19.78 -6.92 24.60
C PRO A 375 20.72 -7.28 25.76
N GLN A 376 20.57 -8.47 26.34
CA GLN A 376 21.36 -8.93 27.49
C GLN A 376 22.78 -9.38 27.14
N SER A 377 23.11 -9.66 25.87
CA SER A 377 24.47 -10.11 25.52
C SER A 377 25.52 -9.00 25.56
N LYS A 378 25.12 -7.72 25.60
CA LYS A 378 26.07 -6.59 25.68
C LYS A 378 26.73 -6.46 27.06
N GLU A 379 26.12 -7.00 28.11
CA GLU A 379 26.67 -6.96 29.47
C GLU A 379 27.66 -8.09 29.75
N LEU A 380 27.55 -9.23 29.08
CA LEU A 380 28.41 -10.40 29.35
C LEU A 380 29.84 -10.22 28.79
N GLY A 381 29.99 -9.48 27.68
CA GLY A 381 31.30 -9.19 27.07
C GLY A 381 32.21 -8.30 27.91
N GLN A 382 31.69 -7.63 28.95
CA GLN A 382 32.51 -6.90 29.92
C GLN A 382 32.99 -7.77 31.09
N SER A 383 32.34 -8.90 31.37
CA SER A 383 32.67 -9.74 32.53
C SER A 383 33.83 -10.72 32.27
N GLU A 384 34.06 -11.12 31.01
CA GLU A 384 35.16 -12.05 30.69
C GLU A 384 36.56 -11.40 30.66
N LYS A 385 36.65 -10.06 30.70
CA LYS A 385 37.94 -9.36 30.84
C LYS A 385 38.53 -9.36 32.26
N TYR A 386 37.82 -9.87 33.28
CA TYR A 386 38.27 -9.86 34.67
C TYR A 386 38.53 -11.24 35.30
N ARG A 387 38.70 -12.29 34.48
CA ARG A 387 39.01 -13.64 34.98
C ARG A 387 40.21 -14.29 34.32
N GLN A 388 41.29 -13.54 34.13
CA GLN A 388 42.64 -14.09 33.99
C GLN A 388 43.51 -13.61 35.17
N SER A 389 44.04 -14.60 35.88
CA SER A 389 44.74 -14.53 37.16
C SER A 389 46.03 -13.67 37.12
N PRO A 390 46.42 -13.02 38.23
CA PRO A 390 47.63 -12.22 38.30
C PRO A 390 48.86 -13.11 38.40
N ASN A 391 49.83 -12.93 37.49
CA ASN A 391 51.27 -13.04 37.72
C ASN A 391 52.02 -12.98 36.38
N HIS A 392 52.40 -11.78 35.94
CA HIS A 392 53.78 -11.53 35.52
C HIS A 392 54.03 -10.04 35.35
N PHE A 393 55.04 -9.58 36.09
CA PHE A 393 55.66 -8.27 36.02
C PHE A 393 56.48 -8.19 34.73
N PHE A 394 56.23 -7.22 33.85
CA PHE A 394 57.23 -6.62 32.97
C PHE A 394 56.72 -5.27 32.44
N GLU A 395 57.59 -4.26 32.58
CA GLU A 395 57.42 -2.88 32.12
C GLU A 395 57.46 -2.76 30.59
N ASP A 396 56.89 -1.65 30.14
CA ASP A 396 57.04 -0.99 28.84
C ASP A 396 56.06 -1.40 27.73
N ALA A 397 54.98 -0.61 27.61
CA ALA A 397 54.20 -0.51 26.39
C ALA A 397 53.65 0.93 26.24
N THR A 398 54.21 1.59 25.24
CA THR A 398 53.81 2.87 24.67
C THR A 398 52.31 2.93 24.43
N PHE A 399 51.67 3.95 24.98
CA PHE A 399 50.24 4.22 24.85
C PHE A 399 49.90 4.67 23.42
N SER A 400 49.55 3.73 22.54
CA SER A 400 48.80 4.04 21.32
C SER A 400 47.31 4.00 21.65
N SER A 401 46.70 5.19 21.70
CA SER A 401 45.26 5.38 21.81
C SER A 401 44.57 4.94 20.52
N GLU A 402 44.36 3.64 20.34
CA GLU A 402 43.35 3.14 19.41
C GLU A 402 42.00 3.10 20.14
N SER A 403 41.03 3.79 19.56
CA SER A 403 39.62 3.81 19.95
C SER A 403 39.07 2.40 20.14
N PRO A 404 38.09 2.18 21.03
CA PRO A 404 37.48 0.88 21.20
C PRO A 404 36.64 0.53 19.97
N GLU A 405 37.22 -0.20 19.02
CA GLU A 405 36.41 -0.97 18.06
C GLU A 405 35.55 -1.92 18.90
N SER A 406 34.25 -1.67 18.91
CA SER A 406 33.25 -2.47 19.60
C SER A 406 33.47 -3.94 19.23
N SER A 407 33.94 -4.76 20.18
CA SER A 407 34.21 -6.16 19.92
C SER A 407 32.89 -6.84 19.56
N ASP A 408 32.70 -7.12 18.27
CA ASP A 408 31.53 -7.81 17.73
C ASP A 408 31.45 -9.27 18.20
N PHE A 409 32.42 -9.71 19.00
CA PHE A 409 32.57 -11.04 19.54
C PHE A 409 31.63 -11.26 20.73
N GLY A 410 30.97 -12.42 20.79
CA GLY A 410 30.13 -12.81 21.92
C GLY A 410 28.71 -12.25 21.93
N ARG A 411 28.33 -11.36 20.99
CA ARG A 411 26.93 -10.94 20.84
C ARG A 411 26.06 -12.12 20.42
N VAL A 412 24.86 -12.21 20.99
CA VAL A 412 23.89 -13.28 20.70
C VAL A 412 22.75 -12.70 19.86
N ILE A 413 22.43 -13.36 18.75
CA ILE A 413 21.33 -12.98 17.86
C ILE A 413 20.33 -14.13 17.82
N MET A 414 19.06 -13.81 18.06
CA MET A 414 17.95 -14.78 18.06
C MET A 414 17.30 -14.77 16.68
N PHE A 415 17.24 -15.94 16.02
CA PHE A 415 16.70 -16.13 14.68
C PHE A 415 15.42 -16.97 14.70
N SER A 416 14.51 -16.62 13.81
CA SER A 416 13.37 -17.42 13.39
C SER A 416 13.22 -17.34 11.88
N SER A 417 12.60 -18.33 11.25
CA SER A 417 12.31 -18.30 9.82
C SER A 417 10.87 -18.68 9.50
N MET A 418 10.32 -18.05 8.46
CA MET A 418 8.97 -18.27 7.96
C MET A 418 9.01 -18.49 6.45
N ALA A 419 8.16 -19.40 5.96
CA ALA A 419 8.08 -19.75 4.55
C ALA A 419 6.94 -19.02 3.81
N ASP A 420 6.03 -18.40 4.55
CA ASP A 420 4.79 -17.78 4.05
C ASP A 420 4.86 -16.25 4.05
N SER A 421 5.27 -15.62 5.16
CA SER A 421 5.45 -14.17 5.27
C SER A 421 6.35 -13.76 6.44
N CYS A 422 6.83 -12.52 6.43
CA CYS A 422 7.59 -11.90 7.52
C CYS A 422 6.68 -11.48 8.69
N HIS A 423 6.28 -12.44 9.52
CA HIS A 423 5.40 -12.19 10.66
C HIS A 423 6.09 -11.36 11.76
N ARG A 424 5.37 -10.40 12.36
CA ARG A 424 5.87 -9.61 13.51
C ARG A 424 5.62 -10.26 14.87
N ASN A 425 4.55 -11.03 14.98
CA ASN A 425 4.13 -11.67 16.24
C ASN A 425 4.76 -13.07 16.37
N LEU A 426 6.08 -13.11 16.57
CA LEU A 426 6.83 -14.35 16.73
C LEU A 426 7.75 -14.30 17.94
N ARG A 427 7.83 -15.41 18.67
CA ARG A 427 8.87 -15.63 19.69
C ARG A 427 10.16 -16.08 19.02
N LEU A 428 11.04 -15.11 18.74
CA LEU A 428 12.33 -15.34 18.10
C LEU A 428 13.20 -16.36 18.86
N GLY A 429 13.88 -17.23 18.12
CA GLY A 429 14.69 -18.31 18.68
C GLY A 429 13.87 -19.52 19.16
N VAL A 430 12.53 -19.48 19.08
CA VAL A 430 11.64 -20.55 19.53
C VAL A 430 10.64 -20.98 18.46
N GLU A 431 9.98 -20.01 17.80
CA GLU A 431 8.94 -20.23 16.80
C GLU A 431 9.49 -20.11 15.36
N GLY A 432 8.84 -20.77 14.41
CA GLY A 432 9.21 -20.74 12.99
C GLY A 432 9.56 -22.11 12.40
N SER A 433 9.78 -22.13 11.08
CA SER A 433 10.26 -23.31 10.35
C SER A 433 11.65 -23.73 10.83
N PHE A 434 12.51 -22.73 11.02
CA PHE A 434 13.77 -22.81 11.76
C PHE A 434 13.74 -21.76 12.86
N ALA A 435 14.19 -22.11 14.06
CA ALA A 435 14.45 -21.15 15.13
C ALA A 435 15.74 -21.54 15.84
N PHE A 436 16.63 -20.60 16.06
CA PHE A 436 17.95 -20.86 16.63
C PHE A 436 18.56 -19.56 17.15
N ASN A 437 19.57 -19.68 17.99
CA ASN A 437 20.39 -18.56 18.42
C ASN A 437 21.78 -18.69 17.80
N VAL A 438 22.40 -17.55 17.51
CA VAL A 438 23.78 -17.54 17.05
C VAL A 438 24.63 -16.61 17.91
N THR A 439 25.84 -17.04 18.22
CA THR A 439 26.84 -16.25 18.94
C THR A 439 27.92 -15.83 17.97
N SER A 440 28.19 -14.53 17.88
CA SER A 440 29.21 -14.00 16.98
C SER A 440 30.61 -14.44 17.39
N GLN A 441 31.34 -14.99 16.42
CA GLN A 441 32.74 -15.40 16.51
C GLN A 441 33.68 -14.38 15.84
N GLY A 442 33.14 -13.25 15.36
CA GLY A 442 33.90 -12.19 14.69
C GLY A 442 33.60 -12.08 13.19
N ARG A 443 34.36 -11.23 12.51
CA ARG A 443 34.21 -10.96 11.08
C ARG A 443 34.82 -12.09 10.24
N CYS A 444 34.39 -12.19 8.98
CA CYS A 444 34.97 -13.15 8.03
C CYS A 444 36.46 -12.85 7.80
N ASN A 445 37.32 -13.85 8.00
CA ASN A 445 38.74 -13.75 7.67
C ASN A 445 38.90 -13.63 6.15
N GLY A 446 39.22 -12.43 5.65
CA GLY A 446 39.45 -12.19 4.22
C GLY A 446 38.73 -10.99 3.60
N VAL A 447 37.89 -10.25 4.34
CA VAL A 447 37.32 -8.98 3.83
C VAL A 447 38.03 -7.78 4.44
N ASN A 448 39.36 -7.77 4.37
CA ASN A 448 40.07 -6.52 4.20
C ASN A 448 40.00 -6.21 2.71
N SER A 449 39.33 -5.10 2.36
CA SER A 449 39.16 -4.54 0.99
C SER A 449 37.80 -4.83 0.32
N ALA A 450 36.74 -4.14 0.76
CA ALA A 450 35.79 -3.43 -0.11
C ALA A 450 34.56 -2.92 0.67
N ILE A 451 34.76 -2.23 1.80
CA ILE A 451 33.82 -1.16 2.16
C ILE A 451 34.31 0.07 1.40
N SER A 452 34.05 0.10 0.09
CA SER A 452 34.00 1.38 -0.61
C SER A 452 32.55 1.84 -0.52
N ILE A 453 32.33 2.69 0.47
CA ILE A 453 31.23 3.65 0.49
C ILE A 453 31.11 4.17 -0.94
N LYS A 454 29.98 3.91 -1.61
CA LYS A 454 29.68 4.57 -2.89
C LYS A 454 29.69 6.07 -2.63
N SER A 455 30.86 6.65 -2.87
CA SER A 455 31.15 8.05 -2.66
C SER A 455 30.47 8.81 -3.79
N GLU A 456 29.33 9.44 -3.49
CA GLU A 456 28.80 10.53 -4.32
C GLU A 456 29.85 11.62 -4.56
N GLN A 457 30.90 11.71 -3.72
CA GLN A 457 32.01 12.64 -3.93
C GLN A 457 32.97 12.24 -5.05
N ALA A 458 33.11 10.95 -5.39
CA ALA A 458 33.97 10.52 -6.48
C ALA A 458 33.43 10.94 -7.86
N ILE A 459 32.10 10.93 -8.03
CA ILE A 459 31.43 11.39 -9.25
C ILE A 459 31.54 12.91 -9.39
N VAL A 460 31.40 13.65 -8.29
CA VAL A 460 31.57 15.11 -8.29
C VAL A 460 33.00 15.51 -8.65
N ILE A 461 34.01 14.83 -8.09
CA ILE A 461 35.43 15.10 -8.40
C ILE A 461 35.75 14.81 -9.87
N LEU A 462 35.25 13.71 -10.42
CA LEU A 462 35.39 13.37 -11.84
C LEU A 462 34.73 14.40 -12.75
N ILE A 463 33.52 14.88 -12.42
CA ILE A 463 32.83 15.91 -13.20
C ILE A 463 33.54 17.26 -13.10
N THR A 464 34.06 17.64 -11.93
CA THR A 464 34.81 18.89 -11.76
C THR A 464 36.15 18.87 -12.49
N LEU A 465 36.87 17.73 -12.49
CA LEU A 465 38.11 17.58 -13.25
C LEU A 465 37.87 17.59 -14.76
N PHE A 466 36.76 16.98 -15.22
CA PHE A 466 36.38 17.01 -16.63
C PHE A 466 35.99 18.42 -17.10
N LEU A 467 35.28 19.20 -16.27
CA LEU A 467 34.94 20.59 -16.59
C LEU A 467 36.15 21.53 -16.62
N GLN A 468 37.20 21.26 -15.84
CA GLN A 468 38.45 22.05 -15.85
C GLN A 468 39.39 21.73 -17.02
N LEU A 469 39.18 20.63 -17.73
CA LEU A 469 39.96 20.27 -18.93
C LEU A 469 39.35 20.80 -20.24
N PHE A 470 38.13 21.34 -20.19
CA PHE A 470 37.40 21.86 -21.36
C PHE A 470 37.02 23.35 -21.25
N LEU A 471 37.57 24.06 -20.25
CA LEU A 471 37.62 25.52 -20.12
C LEU A 471 39.08 25.95 -20.19
#